data_AF-B0MRQ2-F1
#
_entry.id   AF-B0MRQ2-F1
#
_cell.length_a   1.000
_cell.length_b   1.000
_cell.length_c   1.000
_cell.angle_alpha   90.00
_cell.angle_beta   90.00
_cell.angle_gamma   90.00
#
_symmetry.space_group_name_H-M   'P 1'
#
loop_
_entity.id
_entity.type
_entity.pdbx_description
1 polymer ?
#
loop_
_entity_poly.entity_id
_entity_poly.type
_entity_poly.pdbx_seq_one_letter_code
_entity_poly.pdbx_strand_id
1 'polypeptide(L)'
;MSIFDMCDKISKQAISLPLYQRDLSWTLTKCIALLNYQLLGKAPVSPISMNVINNTQEYVPQVSFIDREIINNIERGQLSVVDGQQRLTTNYKAYTNDDGFRNIVLDLREGSFVQTDIAYKSNQIPAGVLLNQSDDELFTYINNVKALNKPEIISLLLQVRSKIKNYNYTINSADDLSDVGRILRTFKIKKNVEVTDNGKIII
;
A
#
# COMPACT_ATOMS: atom_id res chain seq x y z
N MET A 1 5.85 11.24 -1.10
CA MET A 1 6.65 10.01 -1.33
C MET A 1 5.77 9.06 -2.12
N SER A 2 6.31 8.43 -3.16
CA SER A 2 5.50 7.56 -4.03
C SER A 2 5.16 6.24 -3.34
N ILE A 3 4.15 5.51 -3.82
CA ILE A 3 3.82 4.17 -3.30
C ILE A 3 5.05 3.26 -3.35
N PHE A 4 5.79 3.28 -4.47
CA PHE A 4 6.93 2.40 -4.66
C PHE A 4 8.11 2.77 -3.76
N ASP A 5 8.39 4.05 -3.55
CA ASP A 5 9.41 4.49 -2.58
C ASP A 5 9.06 4.03 -1.16
N MET A 6 7.78 4.10 -0.80
CA MET A 6 7.30 3.64 0.52
C MET A 6 7.46 2.12 0.65
N CYS A 7 7.13 1.36 -0.39
CA CYS A 7 7.27 -0.11 -0.39
C CYS A 7 8.74 -0.54 -0.33
N ASP A 8 9.63 0.12 -1.07
CA ASP A 8 11.08 -0.12 -1.02
C ASP A 8 11.67 0.22 0.36
N LYS A 9 11.21 1.29 1.00
CA LYS A 9 11.59 1.59 2.39
C LYS A 9 11.06 0.56 3.39
N ILE A 10 9.87 0.00 3.16
CA ILE A 10 9.34 -1.09 3.98
C ILE A 10 10.19 -2.36 3.80
N SER A 11 10.57 -2.72 2.57
CA SER A 11 11.38 -3.92 2.32
C SER A 11 12.78 -3.83 2.94
N LYS A 12 13.33 -2.61 3.01
CA LYS A 12 14.60 -2.31 3.69
C LYS A 12 14.46 -2.07 5.20
N GLN A 13 13.28 -2.29 5.78
CA GLN A 13 12.98 -2.05 7.20
C GLN A 13 13.17 -0.60 7.69
N ALA A 14 13.28 0.37 6.77
CA ALA A 14 13.33 1.80 7.10
C ALA A 14 11.96 2.36 7.53
N ILE A 15 10.87 1.67 7.18
CA ILE A 15 9.52 1.93 7.69
C ILE A 15 9.00 0.66 8.37
N SER A 16 8.46 0.81 9.58
CA SER A 16 7.92 -0.30 10.38
C SER A 16 6.60 0.06 11.06
N LEU A 17 5.95 -0.93 11.66
CA LEU A 17 4.75 -0.74 12.45
C LEU A 17 5.06 -0.88 13.95
N PRO A 18 4.47 -0.06 14.82
CA PRO A 18 4.57 -0.28 16.25
C PRO A 18 3.77 -1.51 16.66
N LEU A 19 4.26 -2.23 17.68
CA LEU A 19 3.71 -3.53 18.12
C LEU A 19 2.21 -3.51 18.43
N TYR A 20 1.68 -2.40 18.95
CA TYR A 20 0.25 -2.28 19.28
C TYR A 20 -0.68 -2.16 18.06
N GLN A 21 -0.15 -1.99 16.84
CA GLN A 21 -0.95 -1.93 15.60
C GLN A 21 -1.15 -3.30 14.93
N ARG A 22 -0.87 -4.40 15.65
CA ARG A 22 -0.82 -5.77 15.13
C ARG A 22 -2.11 -6.26 14.46
N ASP A 23 -3.28 -5.88 14.99
CA ASP A 23 -4.54 -6.61 14.74
C ASP A 23 -5.52 -5.93 13.77
N LEU A 24 -5.11 -4.89 13.06
CA LEU A 24 -6.00 -4.16 12.14
C LEU A 24 -5.64 -4.46 10.68
N SER A 25 -6.24 -5.49 10.10
CA SER A 25 -6.18 -5.82 8.67
C SER A 25 -7.45 -5.39 7.94
N TRP A 26 -7.31 -4.92 6.70
CA TRP A 26 -8.46 -4.72 5.82
C TRP A 26 -8.94 -6.01 5.18
N THR A 27 -10.23 -6.02 4.85
CA THR A 27 -10.83 -7.03 3.97
C THR A 27 -10.35 -6.83 2.53
N LEU A 28 -10.40 -7.88 1.71
CA LEU A 28 -10.07 -7.81 0.29
C LEU A 28 -10.86 -6.71 -0.43
N THR A 29 -12.14 -6.55 -0.10
CA THR A 29 -13.00 -5.49 -0.65
C THR A 29 -12.42 -4.09 -0.42
N LYS A 30 -11.90 -3.80 0.79
CA LYS A 30 -11.27 -2.50 1.07
C LYS A 30 -9.93 -2.35 0.35
N CYS A 31 -9.14 -3.42 0.25
CA CYS A 31 -7.91 -3.43 -0.54
C CYS A 31 -8.18 -3.12 -2.02
N ILE A 32 -9.19 -3.77 -2.62
CA ILE A 32 -9.64 -3.52 -3.99
C ILE A 32 -10.11 -2.07 -4.16
N ALA A 33 -10.89 -1.55 -3.21
CA ALA A 33 -11.33 -0.16 -3.23
C ALA A 33 -10.15 0.82 -3.22
N LEU A 34 -9.10 0.56 -2.42
CA LEU A 34 -7.88 1.37 -2.44
C LEU A 34 -7.19 1.32 -3.82
N LEU A 35 -6.95 0.12 -4.36
CA LEU A 35 -6.26 -0.03 -5.64
C LEU A 35 -7.03 0.65 -6.78
N ASN A 36 -8.36 0.56 -6.78
CA ASN A 36 -9.22 1.27 -7.72
C ASN A 36 -9.18 2.78 -7.51
N TYR A 37 -9.15 3.26 -6.27
CA TYR A 37 -9.00 4.68 -5.99
C TYR A 37 -7.65 5.20 -6.49
N GLN A 38 -6.56 4.42 -6.35
CA GLN A 38 -5.25 4.79 -6.87
C GLN A 38 -5.20 4.77 -8.40
N LEU A 39 -5.93 3.85 -9.03
CA LEU A 39 -6.03 3.75 -10.49
C LEU A 39 -6.90 4.84 -11.12
N LEU A 40 -8.07 5.12 -10.55
CA LEU A 40 -9.13 5.92 -11.17
C LEU A 40 -9.36 7.28 -10.49
N GLY A 41 -8.90 7.46 -9.25
CA GLY A 41 -9.12 8.67 -8.47
C GLY A 41 -8.41 9.92 -9.03
N LYS A 42 -8.97 11.09 -8.68
CA LYS A 42 -8.31 12.38 -8.91
C LYS A 42 -7.21 12.59 -7.86
N ALA A 43 -6.07 13.11 -8.32
CA ALA A 43 -4.77 13.30 -7.65
C ALA A 43 -4.71 13.06 -6.12
N PRO A 44 -3.71 12.30 -5.64
CA PRO A 44 -3.72 11.84 -4.27
C PRO A 44 -3.13 12.81 -3.26
N VAL A 45 -3.89 13.06 -2.20
CA VAL A 45 -3.37 13.74 -1.00
C VAL A 45 -3.84 13.03 0.27
N SER A 46 -3.99 11.70 0.25
CA SER A 46 -4.28 10.97 1.49
C SER A 46 -3.03 10.99 2.38
N PRO A 47 -3.10 11.59 3.59
CA PRO A 47 -1.92 11.70 4.44
C PRO A 47 -1.56 10.34 5.04
N ILE A 48 -0.27 10.09 5.18
CA ILE A 48 0.30 9.01 6.00
C ILE A 48 1.04 9.67 7.15
N SER A 49 0.88 9.13 8.35
CA SER A 49 1.48 9.70 9.56
C SER A 49 2.53 8.77 10.10
N MET A 50 3.68 9.32 10.43
CA MET A 50 4.83 8.59 10.92
C MET A 50 5.46 9.29 12.12
N ASN A 51 6.07 8.50 12.97
CA ASN A 51 6.97 8.96 14.02
C ASN A 51 8.40 8.59 13.61
N VAL A 52 9.32 9.53 13.67
CA VAL A 52 10.75 9.26 13.49
C VAL A 52 11.28 8.74 14.83
N ILE A 53 11.88 7.55 14.82
CA ILE A 53 12.54 6.98 16.00
C ILE A 53 13.94 7.57 16.09
N ASN A 54 14.16 8.53 17.00
CA ASN A 54 15.49 9.08 17.24
C ASN A 54 16.19 8.44 18.43
N ASN A 55 15.43 8.02 19.45
CA ASN A 55 15.94 7.31 20.62
C ASN A 55 15.80 5.78 20.44
N THR A 56 16.92 5.09 20.22
CA THR A 56 16.96 3.62 20.08
C THR A 56 17.06 2.87 21.41
N GLN A 57 17.05 3.56 22.55
CA GLN A 57 16.97 2.94 23.88
C GLN A 57 15.54 2.91 24.44
N GLU A 58 14.75 3.96 24.14
CA GLU A 58 13.38 4.11 24.62
C GLU A 58 12.44 4.31 23.44
N TYR A 59 11.95 3.20 22.89
CA TYR A 59 11.01 3.19 21.77
C TYR A 59 9.99 2.06 21.91
N VAL A 60 8.85 2.21 21.24
CA VAL A 60 7.85 1.13 21.17
C VAL A 60 8.39 0.02 20.26
N PRO A 61 8.41 -1.26 20.68
CA PRO A 61 8.85 -2.36 19.84
C PRO A 61 8.18 -2.34 18.47
N GLN A 62 8.94 -2.65 17.42
CA GLN A 62 8.47 -2.57 16.04
C GLN A 62 8.29 -3.96 15.43
N VAL A 63 7.39 -4.06 14.46
CA VAL A 63 7.08 -5.30 13.73
C VAL A 63 7.03 -5.09 12.22
N SER A 64 7.21 -6.18 11.48
CA SER A 64 7.12 -6.21 10.02
C SER A 64 5.69 -6.06 9.47
N PHE A 65 5.59 -5.68 8.19
CA PHE A 65 4.31 -5.34 7.53
C PHE A 65 3.45 -6.53 7.12
N ILE A 66 4.00 -7.72 6.90
CA ILE A 66 3.23 -8.90 6.50
C ILE A 66 3.15 -9.86 7.68
N ASP A 67 4.29 -10.40 8.09
CA ASP A 67 4.35 -11.49 9.09
C ASP A 67 4.20 -11.01 10.54
N ARG A 68 4.26 -9.69 10.77
CA ARG A 68 4.20 -9.07 12.11
C ARG A 68 5.31 -9.58 13.04
N GLU A 69 6.44 -9.97 12.47
CA GLU A 69 7.64 -10.39 13.20
C GLU A 69 8.33 -9.19 13.84
N ILE A 70 8.88 -9.39 15.04
CA ILE A 70 9.60 -8.35 15.78
C ILE A 70 10.88 -7.98 15.03
N ILE A 71 11.10 -6.68 14.86
CA ILE A 71 12.34 -6.14 14.30
C ILE A 71 13.30 -5.87 15.46
N ASN A 72 14.38 -6.64 15.53
CA ASN A 72 15.31 -6.62 16.67
C ASN A 72 16.28 -5.43 16.64
N ASN A 73 16.64 -4.94 15.45
CA ASN A 73 17.62 -3.87 15.27
C ASN A 73 16.92 -2.63 14.71
N ILE A 74 16.63 -1.67 15.59
CA ILE A 74 16.05 -0.38 15.21
C ILE A 74 17.15 0.64 15.03
N GLU A 75 17.16 1.26 13.85
CA GLU A 75 18.10 2.30 13.50
C GLU A 75 17.55 3.70 13.82
N ARG A 76 18.44 4.62 14.19
CA ARG A 76 18.07 6.03 14.35
C ARG A 76 17.60 6.58 13.01
N GLY A 77 16.43 7.23 13.02
CA GLY A 77 15.78 7.77 11.82
C GLY A 77 14.78 6.82 11.16
N GLN A 78 14.59 5.62 11.69
CA GLN A 78 13.55 4.70 11.24
C GLN A 78 12.15 5.30 11.45
N LEU A 79 11.25 5.08 10.48
CA LEU A 79 9.90 5.63 10.50
C LEU A 79 8.89 4.59 11.04
N SER A 80 8.33 4.86 12.22
CA SER A 80 7.23 4.08 12.78
C SER A 80 5.90 4.64 12.31
N VAL A 81 5.06 3.85 11.65
CA VAL A 81 3.74 4.31 11.18
C VAL A 81 2.79 4.57 12.36
N VAL A 82 2.08 5.69 12.30
CA VAL A 82 1.05 6.10 13.27
C VAL A 82 -0.35 5.98 12.68
N ASP A 83 -0.54 6.38 11.42
CA ASP A 83 -1.79 6.20 10.65
C ASP A 83 -1.46 5.89 9.18
N GLY A 84 -2.31 5.11 8.53
CA GLY A 84 -2.13 4.66 7.15
C GLY A 84 -1.52 3.27 7.01
N GLN A 85 -1.36 2.53 8.10
CA GLN A 85 -0.82 1.17 8.12
C GLN A 85 -1.53 0.23 7.13
N GLN A 86 -2.87 0.32 6.98
CA GLN A 86 -3.61 -0.56 6.08
C GLN A 86 -3.40 -0.19 4.61
N ARG A 87 -3.28 1.12 4.30
CA ARG A 87 -2.93 1.61 2.96
C ARG A 87 -1.56 1.08 2.55
N LEU A 88 -0.57 1.24 3.42
CA LEU A 88 0.79 0.77 3.19
C LEU A 88 0.87 -0.75 3.09
N THR A 89 0.20 -1.49 3.98
CA THR A 89 0.15 -2.96 3.94
C THR A 89 -0.48 -3.45 2.63
N THR A 90 -1.57 -2.82 2.18
CA THR A 90 -2.26 -3.18 0.93
C THR A 90 -1.32 -3.05 -0.27
N ASN A 91 -0.65 -1.90 -0.39
CA ASN A 91 0.30 -1.68 -1.48
C ASN A 91 1.51 -2.61 -1.37
N TYR A 92 2.02 -2.85 -0.17
CA TYR A 92 3.19 -3.69 0.05
C TYR A 92 2.92 -5.16 -0.28
N LYS A 93 1.71 -5.65 -0.01
CA LYS A 93 1.28 -6.99 -0.44
C LYS A 93 1.21 -7.13 -1.96
N ALA A 94 0.74 -6.11 -2.66
CA ALA A 94 0.79 -6.09 -4.13
C ALA A 94 2.25 -5.99 -4.64
N TYR A 95 3.09 -5.21 -3.99
CA TYR A 95 4.51 -5.03 -4.32
C TYR A 95 5.33 -6.31 -4.18
N THR A 96 5.01 -7.15 -3.20
CA THR A 96 5.71 -8.41 -2.90
C THR A 96 5.04 -9.65 -3.51
N ASN A 97 3.92 -9.49 -4.22
CA ASN A 97 3.09 -10.60 -4.72
C ASN A 97 2.66 -11.58 -3.61
N ASP A 98 2.19 -11.04 -2.49
CA ASP A 98 1.68 -11.80 -1.34
C ASP A 98 0.53 -12.74 -1.75
N ASP A 99 0.54 -13.98 -1.24
CA ASP A 99 -0.49 -15.00 -1.57
C ASP A 99 -1.90 -14.54 -1.15
N GLY A 100 -2.00 -13.72 -0.10
CA GLY A 100 -3.26 -13.11 0.31
C GLY A 100 -3.87 -12.16 -0.74
N PHE A 101 -3.11 -11.77 -1.77
CA PHE A 101 -3.55 -10.90 -2.87
C PHE A 101 -3.77 -11.67 -4.18
N ARG A 102 -3.62 -12.99 -4.19
CA ARG A 102 -3.78 -13.82 -5.40
C ARG A 102 -5.16 -13.69 -6.06
N ASN A 103 -6.19 -13.38 -5.28
CA ASN A 103 -7.57 -13.25 -5.77
C ASN A 103 -7.92 -11.82 -6.21
N ILE A 104 -6.97 -10.88 -6.19
CA ILE A 104 -7.18 -9.51 -6.69
C ILE A 104 -6.55 -9.40 -8.07
N VAL A 105 -7.35 -9.09 -9.07
CA VAL A 105 -6.90 -8.94 -10.47
C VAL A 105 -7.35 -7.60 -11.03
N LEU A 106 -6.54 -7.00 -11.90
CA LEU A 106 -7.01 -5.98 -12.82
C LEU A 106 -7.74 -6.68 -13.96
N ASP A 107 -9.03 -6.40 -14.12
CA ASP A 107 -9.82 -6.87 -15.26
C ASP A 107 -9.80 -5.80 -16.36
N LEU A 108 -9.20 -6.13 -17.51
CA LEU A 108 -9.05 -5.19 -18.62
C LEU A 108 -10.36 -4.85 -19.34
N ARG A 109 -11.43 -5.65 -19.17
CA ARG A 109 -12.76 -5.34 -19.72
C ARG A 109 -13.48 -4.33 -18.83
N GLU A 110 -13.39 -4.53 -17.53
CA GLU A 110 -14.01 -3.64 -16.54
C GLU A 110 -13.18 -2.37 -16.29
N GLY A 111 -11.88 -2.38 -16.63
CA GLY A 111 -10.97 -1.27 -16.40
C GLY A 111 -10.70 -1.00 -14.91
N SER A 112 -10.88 -2.00 -14.06
CA SER A 112 -10.77 -1.88 -12.60
C SER A 112 -10.26 -3.18 -11.95
N PHE A 113 -9.73 -3.05 -10.73
CA PHE A 113 -9.42 -4.17 -9.87
C PHE A 113 -10.70 -4.82 -9.35
N VAL A 114 -10.77 -6.13 -9.41
CA VAL A 114 -11.89 -6.94 -8.96
C VAL A 114 -11.39 -8.15 -8.19
N GLN A 115 -12.28 -8.75 -7.40
CA GLN A 115 -12.02 -10.06 -6.81
C GLN A 115 -12.31 -11.14 -7.85
N THR A 116 -11.48 -12.18 -7.91
CA THR A 116 -11.73 -13.40 -8.67
C THR A 116 -11.68 -14.61 -7.75
N ASP A 117 -12.68 -15.49 -7.90
CA ASP A 117 -12.81 -16.72 -7.11
C ASP A 117 -12.40 -17.97 -7.92
N ILE A 118 -12.04 -17.79 -9.20
CA ILE A 118 -11.67 -18.84 -10.17
C ILE A 118 -10.28 -18.56 -10.78
N ALA A 119 -9.78 -19.51 -11.59
CA ALA A 119 -8.62 -19.32 -12.44
C ALA A 119 -8.71 -18.02 -13.26
N TYR A 120 -7.58 -17.34 -13.45
CA TYR A 120 -7.52 -16.04 -14.10
C TYR A 120 -8.05 -16.12 -15.54
N LYS A 121 -8.93 -15.20 -15.89
CA LYS A 121 -9.39 -15.05 -17.28
C LYS A 121 -8.27 -14.47 -18.14
N SER A 122 -8.32 -14.70 -19.45
CA SER A 122 -7.29 -14.23 -20.39
C SER A 122 -7.15 -12.71 -20.47
N ASN A 123 -8.16 -11.96 -20.01
CA ASN A 123 -8.17 -10.49 -19.93
C ASN A 123 -7.84 -9.97 -18.52
N GLN A 124 -7.40 -10.83 -17.61
CA GLN A 124 -7.11 -10.49 -16.22
C GLN A 124 -5.63 -10.67 -15.90
N ILE A 125 -5.12 -9.77 -15.07
CA ILE A 125 -3.76 -9.84 -14.54
C ILE A 125 -3.78 -9.69 -13.02
N PRO A 126 -3.11 -10.55 -12.25
CA PRO A 126 -3.03 -10.43 -10.80
C PRO A 126 -2.41 -9.11 -10.37
N ALA A 127 -2.96 -8.48 -9.33
CA ALA A 127 -2.44 -7.23 -8.79
C ALA A 127 -0.99 -7.39 -8.31
N GLY A 128 -0.66 -8.52 -7.68
CA GLY A 128 0.68 -8.83 -7.21
C GLY A 128 1.73 -8.98 -8.32
N VAL A 129 1.30 -9.43 -9.51
CA VAL A 129 2.15 -9.50 -10.71
C VAL A 129 2.27 -8.11 -11.35
N LEU A 130 1.13 -7.43 -11.56
CA LEU A 130 1.08 -6.12 -12.19
C LEU A 130 1.85 -5.04 -11.42
N LEU A 131 1.82 -5.10 -10.09
CA LEU A 131 2.42 -4.10 -9.20
C LEU A 131 3.66 -4.64 -8.47
N ASN A 132 4.21 -5.78 -8.90
CA ASN A 132 5.39 -6.37 -8.30
C ASN A 132 6.58 -5.39 -8.30
N GLN A 133 7.49 -5.51 -7.33
CA GLN A 133 8.75 -4.79 -7.33
C GLN A 133 9.61 -5.02 -8.58
N SER A 134 9.65 -6.26 -9.08
CA SER A 134 10.37 -6.66 -10.28
C SER A 134 9.50 -6.49 -11.51
N ASP A 135 10.05 -5.88 -12.57
CA ASP A 135 9.38 -5.84 -13.87
C ASP A 135 9.36 -7.23 -14.54
N ASP A 136 10.28 -8.12 -14.18
CA ASP A 136 10.38 -9.47 -14.77
C ASP A 136 9.15 -10.33 -14.48
N GLU A 137 8.53 -10.17 -13.31
CA GLU A 137 7.29 -10.87 -12.93
C GLU A 137 6.15 -10.52 -13.89
N LEU A 138 6.02 -9.23 -14.22
CA LEU A 138 5.02 -8.75 -15.18
C LEU A 138 5.28 -9.31 -16.57
N PHE A 139 6.51 -9.19 -17.08
CA PHE A 139 6.84 -9.65 -18.42
C PHE A 139 6.77 -11.18 -18.56
N THR A 140 7.19 -11.91 -17.54
CA THR A 140 7.06 -13.38 -17.49
C THR A 140 5.59 -13.79 -17.59
N TYR A 141 4.70 -13.15 -16.82
CA TYR A 141 3.27 -13.43 -16.89
C TYR A 141 2.67 -13.09 -18.26
N ILE A 142 2.98 -11.90 -18.80
CA ILE A 142 2.49 -11.48 -20.13
C ILE A 142 2.94 -12.46 -21.22
N ASN A 143 4.20 -12.88 -21.21
CA ASN A 143 4.73 -13.81 -22.20
C ASN A 143 4.02 -15.17 -22.17
N ASN A 144 3.56 -15.60 -20.99
CA ASN A 144 2.82 -16.84 -20.81
C ASN A 144 1.32 -16.72 -21.17
N VAL A 145 0.77 -15.51 -21.20
CA VAL A 145 -0.65 -15.26 -21.53
C VAL A 145 -0.77 -14.56 -22.88
N LYS A 146 -0.94 -15.36 -23.95
CA LYS A 146 -1.03 -14.88 -25.35
C LYS A 146 -1.98 -13.70 -25.56
N ALA A 147 -3.10 -13.66 -24.84
CA ALA A 147 -4.09 -12.58 -24.95
C ALA A 147 -3.56 -11.23 -24.43
N LEU A 148 -2.61 -11.23 -23.49
CA LEU A 148 -1.99 -10.03 -22.92
C LEU A 148 -0.71 -9.62 -23.66
N ASN A 149 -0.08 -10.55 -24.40
CA ASN A 149 1.12 -10.31 -25.19
C ASN A 149 0.83 -9.58 -26.51
N LYS A 150 0.10 -8.47 -26.43
CA LYS A 150 -0.15 -7.56 -27.56
C LYS A 150 0.45 -6.20 -27.23
N PRO A 151 1.14 -5.53 -28.17
CA PRO A 151 1.81 -4.25 -27.91
C PRO A 151 0.92 -3.20 -27.25
N GLU A 152 -0.34 -3.09 -27.69
CA GLU A 152 -1.32 -2.16 -27.14
C GLU A 152 -1.71 -2.46 -25.69
N ILE A 153 -1.81 -3.76 -25.33
CA ILE A 153 -2.12 -4.19 -23.97
C ILE A 153 -0.91 -4.00 -23.07
N ILE A 154 0.29 -4.33 -23.55
CA ILE A 154 1.54 -4.12 -22.80
C ILE A 154 1.71 -2.64 -22.47
N SER A 155 1.51 -1.75 -23.45
CA SER A 155 1.56 -0.30 -23.25
C SER A 155 0.53 0.16 -22.21
N LEU A 156 -0.71 -0.34 -22.28
CA LEU A 156 -1.75 -0.04 -21.28
C LEU A 156 -1.35 -0.49 -19.87
N LEU A 157 -0.85 -1.73 -19.73
CA LEU A 157 -0.43 -2.27 -18.43
C LEU A 157 0.73 -1.48 -17.82
N LEU A 158 1.69 -1.05 -18.63
CA LEU A 158 2.79 -0.19 -18.20
C LEU A 158 2.30 1.20 -17.76
N GLN A 159 1.30 1.77 -18.45
CA GLN A 159 0.68 3.03 -18.04
C GLN A 159 -0.07 2.91 -16.72
N VAL A 160 -0.85 1.83 -16.55
CA VAL A 160 -1.55 1.52 -15.29
C VAL A 160 -0.54 1.36 -14.13
N ARG A 161 0.50 0.55 -14.35
CA ARG A 161 1.59 0.32 -13.39
C ARG A 161 2.26 1.65 -13.05
N SER A 162 2.65 2.45 -14.03
CA SER A 162 3.29 3.76 -13.83
C SER A 162 2.40 4.72 -13.02
N LYS A 163 1.10 4.77 -13.32
CA LYS A 163 0.16 5.63 -12.59
C LYS A 163 0.10 5.29 -11.09
N ILE A 164 -0.01 4.00 -10.76
CA ILE A 164 -0.08 3.55 -9.36
C ILE A 164 1.29 3.68 -8.69
N LYS A 165 2.40 3.31 -9.36
CA LYS A 165 3.77 3.49 -8.86
C LYS A 165 4.01 4.93 -8.39
N ASN A 166 3.59 5.90 -9.21
CA ASN A 166 3.80 7.32 -8.99
C ASN A 166 2.72 7.99 -8.12
N TYR A 167 1.76 7.23 -7.60
CA TYR A 167 0.77 7.75 -6.68
C TYR A 167 1.48 8.21 -5.40
N ASN A 168 1.34 9.49 -5.05
CA ASN A 168 2.07 10.10 -3.94
C ASN A 168 1.22 10.18 -2.67
N TYR A 169 1.83 9.81 -1.56
CA TYR A 169 1.33 10.13 -0.24
C TYR A 169 1.98 11.41 0.30
N THR A 170 1.17 12.25 0.95
CA THR A 170 1.64 13.33 1.82
C THR A 170 2.08 12.70 3.13
N ILE A 171 3.35 12.88 3.50
CA ILE A 171 3.89 12.31 4.72
C ILE A 171 3.93 13.39 5.80
N ASN A 172 3.24 13.15 6.90
CA ASN A 172 3.36 13.96 8.11
C ASN A 172 4.22 13.17 9.10
N SER A 173 5.31 13.78 9.57
CA SER A 173 6.19 13.17 10.56
C SER A 173 6.32 14.05 11.80
N ALA A 174 6.51 13.41 12.95
CA ALA A 174 7.01 14.07 14.16
C ALA A 174 8.13 13.23 14.77
N ASP A 175 8.90 13.88 15.62
CA ASP A 175 10.04 13.30 16.33
C ASP A 175 9.61 12.81 17.72
N ASP A 176 9.85 11.53 17.99
CA ASP A 176 9.67 10.87 19.29
C ASP A 176 8.26 10.94 19.95
N LEU A 177 8.06 10.17 21.02
CA LEU A 177 6.77 9.92 21.67
C LEU A 177 6.08 11.16 22.27
N SER A 178 6.81 12.26 22.51
CA SER A 178 6.25 13.49 23.11
C SER A 178 5.17 14.13 22.27
N ASP A 179 5.19 13.95 20.94
CA ASP A 179 4.25 14.59 20.01
C ASP A 179 3.19 13.64 19.43
N VAL A 180 3.27 12.34 19.72
CA VAL A 180 2.32 11.32 19.22
C VAL A 180 0.90 11.62 19.70
N GLY A 181 0.75 12.09 20.95
CA GLY A 181 -0.54 12.52 21.50
C GLY A 181 -1.15 13.76 20.82
N ARG A 182 -0.33 14.63 20.22
CA ARG A 182 -0.77 15.81 19.45
C ARG A 182 -1.17 15.41 18.03
N ILE A 183 -0.40 14.52 17.41
CA ILE A 183 -0.71 13.91 16.11
C ILE A 183 -2.06 13.19 16.17
N LEU A 184 -2.23 12.24 17.09
CA LEU A 184 -3.47 11.46 17.21
C LEU A 184 -4.71 12.35 17.42
N ARG A 185 -4.59 13.44 18.19
CA ARG A 185 -5.66 14.43 18.39
C ARG A 185 -6.00 15.19 17.10
N THR A 186 -4.98 15.60 16.34
CA THR A 186 -5.16 16.29 15.06
C THR A 186 -5.86 15.37 14.03
N PHE A 187 -5.55 14.08 14.04
CA PHE A 187 -6.17 13.08 13.15
C PHE A 187 -7.59 12.72 13.54
N LYS A 188 -7.91 12.61 14.84
CA LYS A 188 -9.30 12.38 15.28
C LYS A 188 -10.21 13.52 14.84
N ILE A 189 -9.71 14.76 14.85
CA ILE A 189 -10.42 15.94 14.34
C ILE A 189 -10.56 15.88 12.82
N LYS A 190 -9.49 15.58 12.07
CA LYS A 190 -9.55 15.52 10.60
C LYS A 190 -10.42 14.38 10.06
N LYS A 191 -10.40 13.18 10.66
CA LYS A 191 -11.33 12.09 10.31
C LYS A 191 -12.78 12.49 10.53
N ASN A 192 -13.09 13.20 11.62
CA ASN A 192 -14.45 13.69 11.86
C ASN A 192 -14.90 14.75 10.84
N VAL A 193 -13.98 15.60 10.35
CA VAL A 193 -14.27 16.61 9.31
C VAL A 193 -14.47 15.96 7.93
N GLU A 194 -13.67 14.95 7.57
CA GLU A 194 -13.85 14.19 6.31
C GLU A 194 -15.17 13.39 6.30
N VAL A 195 -15.66 12.94 7.47
CA VAL A 195 -16.95 12.24 7.60
C VAL A 195 -18.14 13.18 7.37
N THR A 196 -18.03 14.46 7.76
CA THR A 196 -19.13 15.41 7.64
C THR A 196 -19.33 15.99 6.24
N ASP A 197 -18.33 15.95 5.36
CA ASP A 197 -18.36 16.77 4.14
C ASP A 197 -18.80 16.07 2.86
N ASN A 198 -19.08 14.74 2.84
CA ASN A 198 -19.77 14.08 1.69
C ASN A 198 -20.08 12.56 1.83
N GLY A 199 -20.12 11.96 3.03
CA GLY A 199 -20.63 10.59 3.21
C GLY A 199 -19.92 9.48 2.40
N LYS A 200 -18.68 9.70 1.93
CA LYS A 200 -17.88 8.68 1.23
C LYS A 200 -16.84 8.07 2.17
N ILE A 201 -16.76 6.74 2.09
CA ILE A 201 -16.06 5.83 3.00
C ILE A 201 -14.59 6.22 3.22
N ILE A 202 -14.19 6.14 4.50
CA ILE A 202 -12.80 6.11 4.96
C ILE A 202 -12.17 4.79 4.50
N ILE A 203 -11.21 4.92 3.57
CA ILE A 203 -10.16 3.92 3.32
C ILE A 203 -9.09 4.13 4.39
#